data_AF-A0A9X4AAJ4-F1
#
_entry.id   AF-A0A9X4AAJ4-F1
#
_cell.length_a   1.000
_cell.length_b   1.000
_cell.length_c   1.000
_cell.angle_alpha   90.00
_cell.angle_beta   90.00
_cell.angle_gamma   90.00
#
_symmetry.space_group_name_H-M   'P 1'
#
loop_
_entity.id
_entity.type
_entity.pdbx_description
1 polymer ?
#
loop_
_entity_poly.entity_id
_entity_poly.type
_entity_poly.pdbx_seq_one_letter_code
_entity_poly.pdbx_strand_id
1 'polypeptide(L)'
;MIQVKFATKEATKYACEHWHYAHKLPQGNLFSVGVWEDKHFLGVVIFSHGSNNRIGTPYNLSQFQCCELTRVALRNHKGVFVSEIVSKAINYFKKYNPNDILIVSYSDPMQNHKGGFTKLQIGYMLAEVQKTKLTF
;
A
#
# COMPACT_ATOMS: atom_id res chain seq x y z
N MET A 1 21.19 1.53 0.27
CA MET A 1 20.25 2.67 0.01
C MET A 1 18.98 2.14 -0.64
N ILE A 2 17.78 2.59 -0.21
CA ILE A 2 16.51 2.15 -0.80
C ILE A 2 16.21 2.85 -2.13
N GLN A 3 15.87 2.04 -3.12
CA GLN A 3 15.38 2.45 -4.44
C GLN A 3 13.98 1.91 -4.69
N VAL A 4 13.16 2.71 -5.38
CA VAL A 4 11.80 2.34 -5.78
C VAL A 4 11.61 2.55 -7.28
N LYS A 5 10.92 1.62 -7.94
CA LYS A 5 10.55 1.69 -9.37
C LYS A 5 9.31 0.83 -9.60
N PHE A 6 8.71 0.89 -10.79
CA PHE A 6 7.63 -0.04 -11.15
C PHE A 6 8.07 -1.50 -11.00
N ALA A 7 7.18 -2.30 -10.40
CA ALA A 7 7.32 -3.75 -10.37
C ALA A 7 6.56 -4.38 -11.54
N THR A 8 7.10 -5.46 -12.09
CA THR A 8 6.38 -6.26 -13.09
C THR A 8 5.28 -7.08 -12.42
N LYS A 9 4.30 -7.54 -13.20
CA LYS A 9 3.20 -8.36 -12.71
C LYS A 9 3.72 -9.64 -12.02
N GLU A 10 4.78 -10.23 -12.56
CA GLU A 10 5.42 -11.44 -12.02
C GLU A 10 6.07 -11.15 -10.66
N ALA A 11 6.81 -10.05 -10.54
CA ALA A 11 7.44 -9.65 -9.28
C ALA A 11 6.39 -9.32 -8.21
N THR A 12 5.31 -8.63 -8.59
CA THR A 12 4.20 -8.32 -7.68
C THR A 12 3.50 -9.59 -7.21
N LYS A 13 3.20 -10.52 -8.13
CA LYS A 13 2.58 -11.81 -7.81
C LYS A 13 3.48 -12.60 -6.86
N TYR A 14 4.76 -12.76 -7.20
CA TYR A 14 5.73 -13.48 -6.39
C TYR A 14 5.79 -12.92 -4.96
N ALA A 15 5.98 -11.61 -4.81
CA ALA A 15 6.06 -10.99 -3.50
C ALA A 15 4.75 -11.18 -2.68
N CYS A 16 3.58 -11.04 -3.31
CA CYS A 16 2.30 -11.23 -2.62
C CYS A 16 2.05 -12.68 -2.19
N GLU A 17 2.49 -13.65 -2.97
CA GLU A 17 2.30 -15.09 -2.67
C GLU A 17 3.30 -15.59 -1.63
N HIS A 18 4.51 -15.02 -1.58
CA HIS A 18 5.57 -15.49 -0.70
C HIS A 18 5.69 -14.69 0.60
N TRP A 19 5.41 -13.38 0.58
CA TRP A 19 5.79 -12.47 1.67
C TRP A 19 4.63 -11.68 2.27
N HIS A 20 3.43 -11.79 1.70
CA HIS A 20 2.23 -11.22 2.32
C HIS A 20 1.44 -12.32 3.03
N TYR A 21 0.93 -12.05 4.23
CA TYR A 21 0.18 -13.01 5.05
C TYR A 21 -1.02 -13.64 4.32
N ALA A 22 -1.65 -12.90 3.41
CA ALA A 22 -2.80 -13.39 2.65
C ALA A 22 -2.44 -14.29 1.45
N HIS A 23 -1.14 -14.48 1.12
CA HIS A 23 -0.64 -15.38 0.08
C HIS A 23 -1.38 -15.33 -1.28
N LYS A 24 -1.83 -14.14 -1.68
CA LYS A 24 -2.69 -13.94 -2.85
C LYS A 24 -2.39 -12.61 -3.52
N LEU A 25 -2.56 -12.45 -4.82
CA LEU A 25 -2.49 -11.12 -5.46
C LEU A 25 -3.85 -10.39 -5.33
N PRO A 26 -3.90 -9.08 -5.01
CA PRO A 26 -5.14 -8.30 -5.15
C PRO A 26 -5.67 -8.36 -6.58
N GLN A 27 -6.99 -8.28 -6.74
CA GLN A 27 -7.61 -8.17 -8.07
C GLN A 27 -7.73 -6.70 -8.49
N GLY A 28 -7.86 -6.47 -9.79
CA GLY A 28 -8.05 -5.14 -10.37
C GLY A 28 -6.78 -4.51 -10.94
N ASN A 29 -6.85 -3.21 -11.22
CA ASN A 29 -5.74 -2.43 -11.75
C ASN A 29 -4.80 -2.04 -10.61
N LEU A 30 -3.58 -2.58 -10.64
CA LEU A 30 -2.61 -2.42 -9.56
C LEU A 30 -1.48 -1.47 -9.98
N PHE A 31 -1.26 -0.44 -9.17
CA PHE A 31 -0.02 0.33 -9.23
C PHE A 31 0.98 -0.28 -8.26
N SER A 32 1.90 -1.09 -8.79
CA SER A 32 2.87 -1.84 -7.98
C SER A 32 4.23 -1.17 -7.99
N VAL A 33 4.67 -0.71 -6.82
CA VAL A 33 6.00 -0.16 -6.60
C VAL A 33 6.90 -1.26 -6.03
N GLY A 34 7.90 -1.66 -6.80
CA GLY A 34 8.95 -2.54 -6.30
C GLY A 34 9.95 -1.78 -5.46
N VAL A 35 10.55 -2.50 -4.50
CA VAL A 35 11.50 -1.96 -3.52
C VAL A 35 12.80 -2.76 -3.63
N TRP A 36 13.92 -2.05 -3.74
CA TRP A 36 15.26 -2.65 -3.76
C TRP A 36 16.17 -1.98 -2.73
N GLU A 37 17.02 -2.79 -2.10
CA GLU A 37 18.15 -2.34 -1.30
C GLU A 37 19.42 -2.97 -1.85
N ASP A 38 20.38 -2.13 -2.22
CA ASP A 38 21.68 -2.57 -2.74
C ASP A 38 21.56 -3.63 -3.84
N LYS A 39 20.66 -3.35 -4.81
CA LYS A 39 20.27 -4.21 -5.94
C LYS A 39 19.48 -5.48 -5.59
N HIS A 40 19.23 -5.76 -4.31
CA HIS A 40 18.41 -6.89 -3.88
C HIS A 40 16.93 -6.49 -3.83
N PHE A 41 16.08 -7.28 -4.47
CA PHE A 41 14.64 -7.07 -4.41
C PHE A 41 14.12 -7.38 -3.00
N LEU A 42 13.44 -6.42 -2.39
CA LEU A 42 12.84 -6.56 -1.06
C LEU A 42 11.36 -6.92 -1.13
N GLY A 43 10.66 -6.53 -2.19
CA GLY A 43 9.22 -6.75 -2.33
C GLY A 43 8.49 -5.59 -2.97
N VAL A 44 7.20 -5.50 -2.69
CA VAL A 44 6.30 -4.53 -3.33
C VAL A 44 5.42 -3.79 -2.34
N VAL A 45 5.09 -2.55 -2.72
CA VAL A 45 4.03 -1.73 -2.13
C VAL A 45 3.00 -1.50 -3.24
N ILE A 46 1.73 -1.80 -2.97
CA ILE A 46 0.66 -1.81 -4.00
C ILE A 46 -0.40 -0.77 -3.65
N PHE A 47 -0.74 0.06 -4.64
CA PHE A 47 -1.87 0.98 -4.60
C PHE A 47 -2.92 0.55 -5.62
N SER A 48 -4.21 0.64 -5.26
CA SER A 48 -5.34 0.37 -6.16
C SER A 48 -6.60 1.06 -5.64
N HIS A 49 -7.73 1.00 -6.35
CA HIS A 49 -9.02 1.46 -5.80
C HIS A 49 -9.63 0.49 -4.77
N GLY A 50 -8.99 -0.66 -4.55
CA GLY A 50 -9.47 -1.66 -3.60
C GLY A 50 -10.83 -2.25 -4.00
N SER A 51 -11.52 -2.81 -3.01
CA SER A 51 -12.88 -3.37 -3.19
C SER A 51 -13.99 -2.41 -2.76
N ASN A 52 -13.63 -1.27 -2.15
CA ASN A 52 -14.60 -0.28 -1.66
C ASN A 52 -14.75 0.85 -2.67
N ASN A 53 -15.77 0.78 -3.52
CA ASN A 53 -16.10 1.84 -4.48
C ASN A 53 -16.58 3.16 -3.83
N ARG A 54 -16.75 3.20 -2.50
CA ARG A 54 -17.12 4.38 -1.71
C ARG A 54 -15.98 4.87 -0.80
N ILE A 55 -14.74 4.48 -1.08
CA ILE A 55 -13.56 4.82 -0.25
C ILE A 55 -13.38 6.34 -0.04
N GLY A 56 -13.75 7.16 -1.02
CA GLY A 56 -13.71 8.63 -0.93
C GLY A 56 -14.95 9.27 -0.28
N THR A 57 -16.08 8.56 -0.17
CA THR A 57 -17.36 9.14 0.28
C THR A 57 -17.29 9.79 1.66
N PRO A 58 -16.65 9.20 2.70
CA PRO A 58 -16.52 9.83 4.01
C PRO A 58 -15.74 11.15 4.01
N TYR A 59 -14.96 11.41 2.96
CA TYR A 59 -14.13 12.60 2.78
C TYR A 59 -14.70 13.55 1.71
N ASN A 60 -15.91 13.27 1.21
CA ASN A 60 -16.53 14.00 0.10
C ASN A 60 -15.65 14.02 -1.17
N LEU A 61 -14.93 12.92 -1.42
CA LEU A 61 -14.04 12.74 -2.56
C LEU A 61 -14.60 11.71 -3.56
N SER A 62 -14.32 11.92 -4.84
CA SER A 62 -14.58 10.92 -5.89
C SER A 62 -13.55 9.78 -5.88
N GLN A 63 -13.87 8.66 -6.54
CA GLN A 63 -12.92 7.55 -6.72
C GLN A 63 -11.66 7.93 -7.49
N PHE A 64 -11.66 9.04 -8.23
CA PHE A 64 -10.50 9.53 -8.97
C PHE A 64 -9.56 10.42 -8.13
N GLN A 65 -9.95 10.70 -6.90
CA GLN A 65 -9.22 11.53 -5.94
C GLN A 65 -8.70 10.73 -4.75
N CYS A 66 -8.89 9.40 -4.78
CA CYS A 66 -8.48 8.54 -3.69
C CYS A 66 -8.11 7.13 -4.15
N CYS A 67 -7.14 6.55 -3.46
CA CYS A 67 -6.77 5.15 -3.62
C CYS A 67 -6.56 4.47 -2.26
N GLU A 68 -6.43 3.15 -2.31
CA GLU A 68 -6.08 2.29 -1.19
C GLU A 68 -4.60 1.90 -1.27
N LEU A 69 -3.87 1.99 -0.16
CA LEU A 69 -2.64 1.22 0.05
C LEU A 69 -3.05 -0.24 0.31
N THR A 70 -3.23 -0.98 -0.78
CA THR A 70 -3.85 -2.31 -0.75
C THR A 70 -2.95 -3.35 -0.13
N ARG A 71 -1.62 -3.29 -0.38
CA ARG A 71 -0.66 -4.25 0.18
C ARG A 71 0.73 -3.69 0.39
N VAL A 72 1.39 -4.24 1.41
CA VAL A 72 2.83 -4.15 1.62
C VAL A 72 3.35 -5.59 1.76
N ALA A 73 4.02 -6.10 0.74
CA ALA A 73 4.52 -7.47 0.68
C ALA A 73 6.05 -7.45 0.58
N LEU A 74 6.72 -7.55 1.73
CA LEU A 74 8.17 -7.41 1.86
C LEU A 74 8.76 -8.68 2.46
N ARG A 75 9.86 -9.17 1.90
CA ARG A 75 10.66 -10.23 2.52
C ARG A 75 11.27 -9.75 3.83
N ASN A 76 11.73 -10.68 4.66
CA ASN A 76 12.50 -10.32 5.85
C ASN A 76 13.75 -9.50 5.46
N HIS A 77 13.91 -8.33 6.06
CA HIS A 77 15.00 -7.39 5.80
C HIS A 77 15.42 -6.73 7.13
N LYS A 78 16.65 -6.21 7.18
CA LYS A 78 17.23 -5.54 8.35
C LYS A 78 17.81 -4.20 7.91
N GLY A 79 17.84 -3.23 8.82
CA GLY A 79 18.49 -1.93 8.59
C GLY A 79 17.64 -0.87 7.91
N VAL A 80 16.41 -1.21 7.48
CA VAL A 80 15.45 -0.27 6.88
C VAL A 80 14.10 -0.42 7.55
N PHE A 81 13.47 0.71 7.87
CA PHE A 81 12.12 0.73 8.43
C PHE A 81 11.07 0.62 7.33
N VAL A 82 10.03 -0.18 7.57
CA VAL A 82 8.88 -0.32 6.66
C VAL A 82 8.22 1.03 6.38
N SER A 83 8.15 1.93 7.37
CA SER A 83 7.63 3.29 7.19
C SER A 83 8.42 4.11 6.17
N GLU A 84 9.75 3.96 6.11
CA GLU A 84 10.59 4.63 5.11
C GLU A 84 10.29 4.10 3.70
N ILE A 85 10.16 2.78 3.56
CA ILE A 85 9.82 2.12 2.30
C ILE A 85 8.48 2.62 1.77
N VAL A 86 7.46 2.62 2.63
CA VAL A 86 6.11 3.09 2.29
C VAL A 86 6.13 4.57 1.91
N SER A 87 6.86 5.41 2.65
CA SER A 87 7.01 6.85 2.34
C SER A 87 7.60 7.09 0.95
N LYS A 88 8.67 6.36 0.59
CA LYS A 88 9.28 6.43 -0.74
C LYS A 88 8.33 5.93 -1.83
N ALA A 89 7.59 4.86 -1.57
CA ALA A 89 6.61 4.32 -2.51
C ALA A 89 5.44 5.28 -2.76
N ILE A 90 4.91 5.94 -1.71
CA ILE A 90 3.87 6.97 -1.82
C ILE A 90 4.37 8.14 -2.67
N ASN A 91 5.59 8.62 -2.41
CA ASN A 91 6.17 9.72 -3.19
C ASN A 91 6.39 9.33 -4.65
N TYR A 92 6.73 8.07 -4.93
CA TYR A 92 6.84 7.56 -6.29
C TYR A 92 5.45 7.49 -6.95
N PHE A 93 4.45 6.93 -6.28
CA PHE A 93 3.06 6.86 -6.77
C PHE A 93 2.51 8.24 -7.15
N LYS A 94 2.65 9.24 -6.26
CA LYS A 94 2.14 10.61 -6.49
C LYS A 94 2.69 11.28 -7.77
N LYS A 95 3.89 10.91 -8.22
CA LYS A 95 4.46 11.44 -9.47
C LYS A 95 3.66 11.01 -10.71
N TYR A 96 3.00 9.86 -10.64
CA TYR A 96 2.19 9.31 -11.72
C TYR A 96 0.69 9.53 -11.50
N ASN A 97 0.31 9.84 -10.26
CA ASN A 97 -1.07 10.00 -9.80
C ASN A 97 -1.27 11.35 -9.11
N PRO A 98 -1.09 12.49 -9.81
CA PRO A 98 -1.16 13.83 -9.19
C PRO A 98 -2.57 14.23 -8.74
N ASN A 99 -3.62 13.58 -9.26
CA ASN A 99 -5.02 13.89 -8.95
C ASN A 99 -5.55 13.16 -7.71
N ASP A 100 -4.92 12.03 -7.35
CA ASP A 100 -5.20 11.40 -6.06
C ASP A 100 -4.81 12.40 -4.97
N ILE A 101 -5.64 12.59 -3.94
CA ILE A 101 -5.38 13.48 -2.79
C ILE A 101 -5.58 12.79 -1.44
N LEU A 102 -6.05 11.54 -1.46
CA LEU A 102 -6.25 10.69 -0.29
C LEU A 102 -5.71 9.27 -0.58
N ILE A 103 -4.97 8.70 0.37
CA ILE A 103 -4.58 7.30 0.35
C ILE A 103 -5.10 6.67 1.64
N VAL A 104 -5.93 5.64 1.53
CA VAL A 104 -6.51 4.94 2.68
C VAL A 104 -5.81 3.60 2.86
N SER A 105 -5.52 3.20 4.09
CA SER A 105 -5.00 1.86 4.40
C SER A 105 -5.92 1.16 5.37
N TYR A 106 -6.34 -0.06 5.02
CA TYR A 106 -7.13 -0.91 5.92
C TYR A 106 -6.22 -1.82 6.73
N SER A 107 -6.46 -1.89 8.04
CA SER A 107 -5.78 -2.81 8.94
C SER A 107 -6.70 -3.98 9.29
N ASP A 108 -6.20 -5.21 9.12
CA ASP A 108 -6.86 -6.44 9.60
C ASP A 108 -6.60 -6.62 11.11
N PRO A 109 -7.63 -6.53 11.97
CA PRO A 109 -7.47 -6.67 13.41
C PRO A 109 -7.01 -8.07 13.85
N MET A 110 -7.20 -9.10 13.03
CA MET A 110 -6.80 -10.47 13.35
C MET A 110 -5.28 -10.70 13.26
N GLN A 111 -4.55 -9.78 12.63
CA GLN A 111 -3.09 -9.87 12.46
C GLN A 111 -2.29 -9.28 13.62
N ASN A 112 -2.91 -9.14 14.81
CA ASN A 112 -2.32 -8.60 16.04
C ASN A 112 -1.45 -7.35 15.78
N HIS A 113 -2.03 -6.40 15.05
CA HIS A 113 -1.36 -5.14 14.73
C HIS A 113 -1.05 -4.40 16.02
N LYS A 114 0.21 -4.42 16.46
CA LYS A 114 0.72 -3.43 17.41
C LYS A 114 0.61 -2.07 16.70
N GLY A 115 -0.48 -1.35 16.97
CA GLY A 115 -0.93 -0.15 16.27
C GLY A 115 0.13 0.95 16.26
N GLY A 116 1.00 0.90 15.24
CA GLY A 116 2.10 1.82 15.06
C GLY A 116 2.39 2.06 13.58
N PHE A 117 1.37 2.11 12.73
CA PHE A 117 1.56 2.72 11.41
C PHE A 117 1.34 4.22 11.55
N THR A 118 2.47 4.91 11.53
CA THR A 118 2.64 6.36 11.63
C THR A 118 1.66 7.10 10.73
N LYS A 119 0.95 8.09 11.30
CA LYS A 119 0.25 9.17 10.59
C LYS A 119 1.25 9.90 9.70
N LEU A 120 1.46 9.42 8.47
CA LEU A 120 2.42 10.02 7.55
C LEU A 120 1.80 11.26 6.92
N GLN A 121 1.99 12.40 7.57
CA GLN A 121 1.49 13.69 7.13
C GLN A 121 2.48 14.31 6.15
N ILE A 122 2.25 14.11 4.85
CA ILE A 122 2.78 15.01 3.81
C ILE A 122 1.67 15.19 2.74
N GLY A 123 0.88 16.25 2.93
CA GLY A 123 -0.15 16.76 2.00
C GLY A 123 -1.39 15.90 1.76
N TYR A 124 -1.42 14.66 2.28
CA TYR A 124 -2.46 13.65 2.08
C TYR A 124 -2.82 13.06 3.44
N MET A 125 -4.12 12.88 3.71
CA MET A 125 -4.55 12.18 4.91
C MET A 125 -4.36 10.67 4.71
N LEU A 126 -3.46 10.03 5.47
CA LEU A 126 -3.54 8.59 5.64
C LEU A 126 -4.65 8.32 6.65
N ALA A 127 -5.78 7.82 6.18
CA ALA A 127 -6.84 7.33 7.03
C ALA A 127 -6.61 5.84 7.28
N GLU A 128 -6.37 5.48 8.54
CA GLU A 128 -6.55 4.10 8.97
C GLU A 128 -8.03 3.85 9.20
N VAL A 129 -8.58 2.89 8.47
CA VAL A 129 -9.94 2.41 8.69
C VAL A 129 -9.83 0.96 9.14
N GLN A 130 -10.33 0.66 10.33
CA GLN A 130 -10.51 -0.73 10.74
C GLN A 130 -11.69 -1.31 9.97
N LYS A 131 -11.48 -2.41 9.23
CA LYS A 131 -12.61 -3.18 8.68
C LYS A 131 -13.29 -3.93 9.83
N THR A 132 -14.19 -3.29 10.54
CA THR A 132 -15.20 -4.01 11.32
C THR A 132 -16.11 -4.74 10.32
N LYS A 133 -16.39 -6.03 10.59
CA LYS A 133 -17.31 -6.85 9.78
C LYS A 133 -18.61 -6.06 9.53
N LEU A 134 -18.82 -5.64 8.30
CA LEU A 134 -20.16 -5.34 7.80
C LEU A 134 -20.79 -6.69 7.48
N THR A 135 -21.49 -7.25 8.47
CA THR A 135 -22.51 -8.27 8.25
C THR A 135 -23.65 -7.59 7.47
N PHE A 136 -23.92 -8.10 6.27
CA PHE A 136 -25.24 -8.00 5.64
C PHE A 136 -25.91 -9.35 5.78
#